data_AF-A0A3C2BWD9-F1
#
_entry.id   AF-A0A3C2BWD9-F1
#
_cell.length_a   1.000
_cell.length_b   1.000
_cell.length_c   1.000
_cell.angle_alpha   90.00
_cell.angle_beta   90.00
_cell.angle_gamma   90.00
#
_symmetry.space_group_name_H-M   'P 1'
#
loop_
_entity.id
_entity.type
_entity.pdbx_description
1 polymer ?
#
loop_
_entity_poly.entity_id
_entity_poly.type
_entity_poly.pdbx_seq_one_letter_code
_entity_poly.pdbx_strand_id
1 'polypeptide(L)'
;MERPLAPESALISGRQHALDGLRIVAVAGVFLFHTLTGFAPGGSVGVDVFFTLSGFVITLLIMKEYRSTGRLRVGVFYAKRLARLWPALLAVCAAVVIVALIFPSSGWGGQEASAIPAAAYVMDLANYGAFGSSTGGNALSPAWTLAVEEQFYLVWPLLLLVMLRFWKVRTVAWITAVLAAAFLLERFLLVSGGAPLARLYNGPDTRADELLLGCAVALVLTSISPGSRLHVSLQAGVRRGGPLAGLALVIAVFTL
;
A
#
# COMPACT_ATOMS: atom_id res chain seq x y z
N MET A 1 -43.44 10.34 -9.98
CA MET A 1 -42.94 9.60 -8.80
C MET A 1 -41.44 9.44 -8.95
N GLU A 2 -40.68 10.41 -8.45
CA GLU A 2 -39.23 10.31 -8.37
C GLU A 2 -38.88 9.35 -7.24
N ARG A 3 -38.20 8.26 -7.57
CA ARG A 3 -37.72 7.29 -6.60
C ARG A 3 -36.56 7.94 -5.83
N PRO A 4 -36.62 8.08 -4.49
CA PRO A 4 -35.52 8.65 -3.74
C PRO A 4 -34.26 7.82 -4.00
N LEU A 5 -33.17 8.48 -4.44
CA LEU A 5 -31.86 7.86 -4.53
C LEU A 5 -31.52 7.32 -3.13
N ALA A 6 -31.31 6.01 -3.04
CA ALA A 6 -30.92 5.37 -1.80
C ALA A 6 -29.67 6.08 -1.24
N PRO A 7 -29.60 6.36 0.07
CA PRO A 7 -28.45 7.02 0.66
C PRO A 7 -27.19 6.22 0.32
N GLU A 8 -26.25 6.89 -0.35
CA GLU A 8 -24.96 6.33 -0.76
C GLU A 8 -24.28 5.72 0.47
N SER A 9 -24.04 4.41 0.44
CA SER A 9 -23.58 3.63 1.60
C SER A 9 -22.32 4.22 2.24
N ALA A 10 -22.40 4.66 3.50
CA ALA A 10 -21.32 5.29 4.27
C ALA A 10 -20.05 4.43 4.48
N LEU A 11 -20.04 3.15 4.07
CA LEU A 11 -18.82 2.34 4.06
C LEU A 11 -17.90 2.65 2.86
N ILE A 12 -18.42 3.26 1.78
CA ILE A 12 -17.72 3.44 0.49
C ILE A 12 -17.93 4.88 -0.08
N SER A 13 -18.80 5.70 0.51
CA SER A 13 -18.98 7.11 0.14
C SER A 13 -18.23 8.05 1.10
N GLY A 14 -17.50 9.02 0.53
CA GLY A 14 -16.75 10.04 1.27
C GLY A 14 -15.24 9.87 1.28
N ARG A 15 -14.52 10.99 1.42
CA ARG A 15 -13.08 11.01 1.72
C ARG A 15 -12.90 10.32 3.07
N GLN A 16 -12.30 9.14 3.10
CA GLN A 16 -12.19 8.36 4.33
C GLN A 16 -11.05 8.90 5.19
N HIS A 17 -11.30 10.02 5.86
CA HIS A 17 -10.37 10.68 6.76
C HIS A 17 -9.77 9.72 7.80
N ALA A 18 -10.52 8.68 8.21
CA ALA A 18 -10.02 7.64 9.09
C ALA A 18 -8.91 6.78 8.46
N LEU A 19 -9.03 6.42 7.17
CA LEU A 19 -7.98 5.65 6.47
C LEU A 19 -6.76 6.53 6.20
N ASP A 20 -6.97 7.79 5.83
CA ASP A 20 -5.88 8.76 5.68
C ASP A 20 -5.16 8.97 7.02
N GLY A 21 -5.90 9.07 8.13
CA GLY A 21 -5.33 9.14 9.48
C GLY A 21 -4.52 7.90 9.86
N LEU A 22 -5.02 6.70 9.56
CA LEU A 22 -4.30 5.46 9.84
C LEU A 22 -3.01 5.33 9.03
N ARG A 23 -3.02 5.79 7.77
CA ARG A 23 -1.82 5.88 6.93
C ARG A 23 -0.81 6.88 7.50
N ILE A 24 -1.28 8.02 8.00
CA ILE A 24 -0.40 9.02 8.64
C ILE A 24 0.27 8.41 9.87
N VAL A 25 -0.48 7.71 10.74
CA VAL A 25 0.09 7.04 11.91
C VAL A 25 1.12 5.98 11.50
N ALA A 26 0.81 5.18 10.49
CA ALA A 26 1.72 4.17 9.96
C ALA A 26 3.03 4.78 9.44
N VAL A 27 2.94 5.82 8.60
CA VAL A 27 4.11 6.53 8.06
C VAL A 27 4.91 7.23 9.16
N ALA A 28 4.23 7.83 10.14
CA ALA A 28 4.89 8.45 11.29
C ALA A 28 5.66 7.42 12.12
N GLY A 29 5.09 6.23 12.35
CA GLY A 29 5.77 5.12 13.02
C GLY A 29 7.05 4.69 12.29
N VAL A 30 6.99 4.55 10.96
CA VAL A 30 8.16 4.22 10.12
C VAL A 30 9.23 5.32 10.20
N PHE A 31 8.81 6.59 10.14
CA PHE A 31 9.73 7.72 10.24
C PHE A 31 10.44 7.75 11.60
N LEU A 32 9.69 7.56 12.70
CA LEU A 32 10.25 7.53 14.05
C LEU A 32 11.21 6.36 14.25
N PHE A 33 10.89 5.18 13.71
CA PHE A 33 11.76 4.01 13.75
C PHE A 33 13.13 4.28 13.13
N HIS A 34 13.17 4.99 11.99
CA HIS A 34 14.43 5.29 11.30
C HIS A 34 15.18 6.51 11.84
N THR A 35 14.50 7.47 12.47
CA THR A 35 15.11 8.74 12.90
C THR A 35 15.40 8.83 14.40
N LEU A 36 14.60 8.16 15.23
CA LEU A 36 14.72 8.13 16.69
C LEU A 36 14.86 6.68 17.17
N THR A 37 16.07 6.13 17.02
CA THR A 37 16.40 4.74 17.38
C THR A 37 15.91 4.39 18.78
N GLY A 38 15.11 3.33 18.90
CA GLY A 38 14.55 2.85 20.17
C GLY A 38 13.21 3.47 20.58
N PHE A 39 12.72 4.49 19.88
CA PHE A 39 11.45 5.15 20.23
C PHE A 39 10.22 4.42 19.65
N ALA A 40 10.35 3.83 18.46
CA ALA A 40 9.27 3.10 17.80
C ALA A 40 9.80 1.77 17.21
N PRO A 41 10.21 0.81 18.06
CA PRO A 41 10.85 -0.43 17.60
C PRO A 41 10.01 -1.21 16.57
N GLY A 42 8.69 -1.04 16.60
CA GLY A 42 7.72 -1.73 15.77
C GLY A 42 7.33 -0.95 14.52
N GLY A 43 8.09 0.08 14.15
CA GLY A 43 7.78 0.91 12.98
C GLY A 43 7.69 0.13 11.68
N SER A 44 8.32 -1.06 11.58
CA SER A 44 8.13 -1.98 10.44
C SER A 44 6.68 -2.43 10.27
N VAL A 45 5.90 -2.58 11.34
CA VAL A 45 4.46 -2.88 11.30
C VAL A 45 3.68 -1.77 10.58
N GLY A 46 4.19 -0.53 10.65
CA GLY A 46 3.64 0.60 9.90
C GLY A 46 3.68 0.35 8.39
N VAL A 47 4.73 -0.29 7.86
CA VAL A 47 4.83 -0.62 6.44
C VAL A 47 3.76 -1.64 6.05
N ASP A 48 3.59 -2.69 6.86
CA ASP A 48 2.63 -3.77 6.57
C ASP A 48 1.18 -3.23 6.55
N VAL A 49 0.85 -2.35 7.50
CA VAL A 49 -0.44 -1.66 7.53
C VAL A 49 -0.59 -0.71 6.36
N PHE A 50 0.46 0.03 6.00
CA PHE A 50 0.44 0.93 4.85
C PHE A 50 0.13 0.16 3.57
N PHE A 51 0.82 -0.95 3.30
CA PHE A 51 0.57 -1.80 2.13
C PHE A 51 -0.84 -2.40 2.13
N THR A 52 -1.30 -2.91 3.27
CA THR A 52 -2.67 -3.43 3.39
C THR A 52 -3.72 -2.35 3.09
N LEU A 53 -3.55 -1.14 3.62
CA LEU A 53 -4.44 -0.02 3.34
C LEU A 53 -4.35 0.45 1.89
N SER A 54 -3.18 0.35 1.28
CA SER A 54 -2.93 0.66 -0.14
C SER A 54 -3.75 -0.25 -1.05
N GLY A 55 -3.63 -1.58 -0.87
CA GLY A 55 -4.43 -2.56 -1.60
C GLY A 55 -5.94 -2.41 -1.37
N PHE A 56 -6.36 -2.12 -0.14
CA PHE A 56 -7.75 -1.88 0.20
C PHE A 56 -8.34 -0.66 -0.55
N VAL A 57 -7.70 0.50 -0.44
CA VAL A 57 -8.21 1.75 -1.02
C VAL A 57 -8.19 1.71 -2.54
N ILE A 58 -7.12 1.20 -3.16
CA ILE A 58 -7.04 1.15 -4.62
C ILE A 58 -8.17 0.29 -5.19
N THR A 59 -8.44 -0.85 -4.54
CA THR A 59 -9.50 -1.77 -4.95
C THR A 59 -10.88 -1.15 -4.76
N LEU A 60 -11.14 -0.45 -3.66
CA LEU A 60 -12.39 0.27 -3.47
C LEU A 60 -12.61 1.35 -4.54
N LEU A 61 -11.58 2.11 -4.89
CA LEU A 61 -11.66 3.15 -5.93
C LEU A 61 -12.04 2.53 -7.29
N ILE A 62 -11.36 1.44 -7.66
CA ILE A 62 -11.64 0.70 -8.91
C ILE A 62 -13.07 0.16 -8.89
N MET A 63 -13.47 -0.52 -7.80
CA MET A 63 -14.80 -1.10 -7.68
C MET A 63 -15.91 -0.05 -7.67
N LYS A 64 -15.66 1.15 -7.14
CA LYS A 64 -16.61 2.27 -7.17
C LYS A 64 -16.85 2.76 -8.60
N GLU A 65 -15.79 2.98 -9.38
CA GLU A 65 -15.92 3.38 -10.79
C GLU A 65 -16.54 2.25 -11.64
N TYR A 66 -16.10 1.01 -11.42
CA TYR A 66 -16.60 -0.16 -12.14
C TYR A 66 -18.08 -0.42 -11.89
N ARG A 67 -18.56 -0.30 -10.64
CA ARG A 67 -19.99 -0.49 -10.33
C ARG A 67 -20.90 0.59 -10.88
N SER A 68 -20.40 1.82 -10.96
CA SER A 68 -21.17 2.97 -11.45
C SER A 68 -21.22 3.03 -12.97
N THR A 69 -20.17 2.59 -13.66
CA THR A 69 -20.05 2.77 -15.12
C THR A 69 -19.88 1.48 -15.92
N GLY A 70 -19.70 0.33 -15.26
CA GLY A 70 -19.39 -0.96 -15.88
C GLY A 70 -17.98 -1.05 -16.49
N ARG A 71 -17.16 0.00 -16.35
CA ARG A 71 -15.81 0.10 -16.92
C ARG A 71 -14.89 0.88 -15.98
N LEU A 72 -13.58 0.80 -16.20
CA LEU A 72 -12.59 1.66 -15.57
C LEU A 72 -11.91 2.48 -16.66
N ARG A 73 -11.84 3.80 -16.51
CA ARG A 73 -11.01 4.63 -17.39
C ARG A 73 -9.55 4.54 -16.96
N VAL A 74 -8.90 3.45 -17.35
CA VAL A 74 -7.52 3.10 -16.95
C VAL A 74 -6.54 4.26 -17.16
N GLY A 75 -6.58 4.93 -18.31
CA GLY A 75 -5.72 6.09 -18.58
C GLY A 75 -5.94 7.26 -17.62
N VAL A 76 -7.20 7.57 -17.29
CA VAL A 76 -7.54 8.63 -16.33
C VAL A 76 -7.12 8.23 -14.92
N PHE A 77 -7.28 6.96 -14.57
CA PHE A 77 -6.86 6.41 -13.29
C PHE A 77 -5.35 6.57 -13.07
N TYR A 78 -4.53 6.13 -14.03
CA TYR A 78 -3.07 6.29 -13.95
C TYR A 78 -2.62 7.75 -14.03
N ALA A 79 -3.24 8.56 -14.90
CA ALA A 79 -2.89 9.98 -15.01
C ALA A 79 -3.13 10.76 -13.72
N LYS A 80 -4.29 10.56 -13.06
CA LYS A 80 -4.59 11.19 -11.77
C LYS A 80 -3.58 10.77 -10.69
N ARG A 81 -3.16 9.51 -10.75
CA ARG A 81 -2.26 8.94 -9.78
C ARG A 81 -0.82 9.48 -9.96
N LEU A 82 -0.31 9.48 -11.19
CA LEU A 82 0.96 10.10 -11.53
C LEU A 82 0.98 11.59 -11.18
N ALA A 83 -0.06 12.35 -11.55
CA ALA A 83 -0.15 13.77 -11.23
C ALA A 83 -0.19 14.07 -9.72
N ARG A 84 -0.59 13.10 -8.90
CA ARG A 84 -0.64 13.25 -7.44
C ARG A 84 0.72 12.99 -6.78
N LEU A 85 1.44 11.95 -7.18
CA LEU A 85 2.66 11.51 -6.45
C LEU A 85 3.96 11.93 -7.12
N TRP A 86 4.00 11.93 -8.46
CA TRP A 86 5.24 12.13 -9.19
C TRP A 86 5.85 13.51 -8.97
N PRO A 87 5.09 14.64 -8.93
CA PRO A 87 5.67 15.96 -8.69
C PRO A 87 6.41 16.06 -7.35
N ALA A 88 5.83 15.51 -6.28
CA ALA A 88 6.46 15.51 -4.96
C ALA A 88 7.72 14.64 -4.94
N LEU A 89 7.67 13.45 -5.56
CA LEU A 89 8.83 12.56 -5.66
C LEU A 89 9.97 13.19 -6.45
N LEU A 90 9.67 13.82 -7.60
CA LEU A 90 10.67 14.49 -8.43
C LEU A 90 11.29 15.69 -7.71
N ALA A 91 10.51 16.44 -6.93
CA ALA A 91 11.03 17.53 -6.12
C ALA A 91 12.02 17.03 -5.05
N VAL A 92 11.70 15.92 -4.37
CA VAL A 92 12.60 15.30 -3.39
C VAL A 92 13.86 14.75 -4.07
N CYS A 93 13.72 14.07 -5.22
CA CYS A 93 14.86 13.59 -6.00
C CYS A 93 15.78 14.75 -6.41
N ALA A 94 15.22 15.84 -6.92
CA ALA A 94 15.98 17.03 -7.29
C ALA A 94 16.71 17.64 -6.09
N ALA A 95 16.05 17.74 -4.93
CA ALA A 95 16.67 18.23 -3.70
C ALA A 95 17.86 17.36 -3.28
N VAL A 96 17.72 16.02 -3.29
CA VAL A 96 18.81 15.09 -2.96
C VAL A 96 19.97 15.23 -3.94
N VAL A 97 19.70 15.32 -5.25
CA VAL A 97 20.74 15.55 -6.27
C VAL A 97 21.48 16.88 -6.01
N ILE A 98 20.75 17.97 -5.75
CA ILE A 98 21.35 19.28 -5.49
C ILE A 98 22.25 19.23 -4.25
N VAL A 99 21.77 18.66 -3.14
CA VAL A 99 22.53 18.56 -1.88
C VAL A 99 23.77 17.69 -2.06
N ALA A 100 23.64 16.54 -2.73
CA ALA A 100 24.76 15.63 -2.99
C ALA A 100 25.87 16.28 -3.82
N LEU A 101 25.49 17.08 -4.84
CA LEU A 101 26.45 17.77 -5.71
C LEU A 101 27.10 19.00 -5.05
N ILE A 102 26.38 19.73 -4.17
CA ILE A 102 26.92 20.89 -3.45
C ILE A 102 27.84 20.45 -2.30
N PHE A 103 27.52 19.33 -1.64
CA PHE A 103 28.26 18.84 -0.47
C PHE A 103 28.84 17.43 -0.70
N PRO A 104 29.68 17.21 -1.74
CA PRO A 104 30.14 15.87 -2.12
C PRO A 104 31.06 15.22 -1.10
N SER A 105 31.77 16.00 -0.28
CA SER A 105 32.64 15.51 0.79
C SER A 105 31.90 15.23 2.11
N SER A 106 30.58 15.41 2.14
CA SER A 106 29.72 15.05 3.27
C SER A 106 29.15 13.64 3.10
N GLY A 107 28.32 13.18 4.06
CA GLY A 107 27.56 11.92 3.90
C GLY A 107 26.53 11.92 2.76
N TRP A 108 26.37 13.03 2.03
CA TRP A 108 25.44 13.17 0.90
C TRP A 108 26.02 12.81 -0.45
N GLY A 109 27.35 12.82 -0.63
CA GLY A 109 27.98 12.49 -1.91
C GLY A 109 27.63 11.07 -2.38
N GLY A 110 27.31 10.90 -3.66
CA GLY A 110 26.96 9.61 -4.27
C GLY A 110 25.47 9.23 -4.15
N GLN A 111 24.68 9.96 -3.36
CA GLN A 111 23.24 9.68 -3.20
C GLN A 111 22.42 10.06 -4.43
N GLU A 112 22.92 10.93 -5.30
CA GLU A 112 22.31 11.31 -6.57
C GLU A 112 22.05 10.09 -7.49
N ALA A 113 22.85 9.02 -7.34
CA ALA A 113 22.68 7.78 -8.08
C ALA A 113 21.32 7.10 -7.85
N SER A 114 20.66 7.40 -6.72
CA SER A 114 19.34 6.85 -6.38
C SER A 114 18.17 7.66 -6.92
N ALA A 115 18.41 8.86 -7.48
CA ALA A 115 17.35 9.71 -8.00
C ALA A 115 16.62 9.08 -9.19
N ILE A 116 17.35 8.45 -10.11
CA ILE A 116 16.76 7.80 -11.29
C ILE A 116 15.95 6.57 -10.87
N PRO A 117 16.47 5.60 -10.10
CA PRO A 117 15.67 4.47 -9.64
C PRO A 117 14.44 4.88 -8.82
N ALA A 118 14.54 5.93 -8.00
CA ALA A 118 13.41 6.48 -7.25
C ALA A 118 12.35 7.04 -8.19
N ALA A 119 12.74 7.94 -9.10
CA ALA A 119 11.82 8.57 -10.05
C ALA A 119 11.16 7.58 -11.01
N ALA A 120 11.83 6.44 -11.29
CA ALA A 120 11.33 5.37 -12.15
C ALA A 120 10.56 4.27 -11.40
N TYR A 121 10.37 4.39 -10.08
CA TYR A 121 9.68 3.38 -9.25
C TYR A 121 10.31 1.98 -9.33
N VAL A 122 11.64 1.93 -9.30
CA VAL A 122 12.43 0.68 -9.32
C VAL A 122 13.50 0.65 -8.22
N MET A 123 13.33 1.43 -7.15
CA MET A 123 14.28 1.46 -6.03
C MET A 123 14.44 0.11 -5.36
N ASP A 124 13.35 -0.63 -5.20
CA ASP A 124 13.35 -1.99 -4.69
C ASP A 124 14.19 -2.92 -5.57
N LEU A 125 14.07 -2.83 -6.90
CA LEU A 125 14.86 -3.65 -7.83
C LEU A 125 16.32 -3.19 -7.96
N ALA A 126 16.55 -1.88 -7.94
CA ALA A 126 17.87 -1.28 -8.13
C ALA A 126 18.76 -1.40 -6.90
N ASN A 127 18.18 -1.29 -5.69
CA ASN A 127 18.92 -1.49 -4.44
C ASN A 127 18.95 -2.95 -3.97
N TYR A 128 18.01 -3.81 -4.41
CA TYR A 128 17.88 -5.18 -3.92
C TYR A 128 17.80 -6.23 -5.03
N GLY A 129 18.47 -5.98 -6.16
CA GLY A 129 18.68 -6.98 -7.21
C GLY A 129 19.49 -8.21 -6.72
N ALA A 130 20.30 -8.81 -7.60
CA ALA A 130 20.66 -10.22 -7.49
C ALA A 130 21.10 -10.79 -6.10
N PHE A 131 21.93 -10.15 -5.23
CA PHE A 131 22.45 -10.81 -4.01
C PHE A 131 23.01 -9.90 -2.87
N GLY A 132 22.62 -8.62 -2.73
CA GLY A 132 23.45 -7.65 -1.96
C GLY A 132 22.72 -6.62 -1.07
N SER A 133 23.47 -6.05 -0.11
CA SER A 133 22.98 -5.45 1.14
C SER A 133 22.52 -3.99 1.10
N SER A 134 21.37 -3.76 1.75
CA SER A 134 20.91 -2.57 2.49
C SER A 134 21.67 -1.26 2.27
N THR A 135 21.05 -0.30 1.58
CA THR A 135 21.48 1.10 1.56
C THR A 135 21.00 1.86 2.80
N GLY A 136 21.28 1.33 3.99
CA GLY A 136 21.15 2.12 5.22
C GLY A 136 21.93 3.43 5.06
N GLY A 137 21.30 4.57 5.33
CA GLY A 137 21.90 5.90 5.18
C GLY A 137 21.62 6.62 3.85
N ASN A 138 20.91 6.00 2.90
CA ASN A 138 20.45 6.66 1.68
C ASN A 138 19.15 7.45 1.92
N ALA A 139 19.16 8.74 1.61
CA ALA A 139 18.02 9.64 1.81
C ALA A 139 16.78 9.29 0.97
N LEU A 140 16.98 8.64 -0.18
CA LEU A 140 15.89 8.16 -1.04
C LEU A 140 15.50 6.71 -0.74
N SER A 141 16.12 6.06 0.26
CA SER A 141 15.78 4.68 0.61
C SER A 141 14.27 4.45 0.81
N PRO A 142 13.47 5.33 1.46
CA PRO A 142 12.05 5.06 1.66
C PRO A 142 11.26 4.92 0.36
N ALA A 143 11.78 5.39 -0.79
CA ALA A 143 11.13 5.27 -2.10
C ALA A 143 10.99 3.82 -2.59
N TRP A 144 11.64 2.84 -1.95
CA TRP A 144 11.38 1.42 -2.24
C TRP A 144 9.91 1.04 -1.98
N THR A 145 9.30 1.54 -0.89
CA THR A 145 7.89 1.26 -0.56
C THR A 145 6.95 1.78 -1.65
N LEU A 146 7.24 2.99 -2.12
CA LEU A 146 6.49 3.65 -3.18
C LEU A 146 6.67 2.91 -4.50
N ALA A 147 7.87 2.43 -4.80
CA ALA A 147 8.15 1.63 -5.98
C ALA A 147 7.34 0.33 -6.01
N VAL A 148 7.35 -0.45 -4.92
CA VAL A 148 6.53 -1.66 -4.77
C VAL A 148 5.03 -1.35 -4.96
N GLU A 149 4.55 -0.25 -4.36
CA GLU A 149 3.16 0.16 -4.49
C GLU A 149 2.78 0.52 -5.94
N GLU A 150 3.61 1.30 -6.67
CA GLU A 150 3.34 1.63 -8.08
C GLU A 150 3.37 0.40 -8.98
N GLN A 151 4.34 -0.50 -8.78
CA GLN A 151 4.45 -1.74 -9.55
C GLN A 151 3.20 -2.59 -9.37
N PHE A 152 2.74 -2.76 -8.12
CA PHE A 152 1.49 -3.45 -7.84
C PHE A 152 0.30 -2.75 -8.52
N TYR A 153 0.25 -1.42 -8.48
CA TYR A 153 -0.83 -0.65 -9.08
C TYR A 153 -0.80 -0.62 -10.60
N LEU A 154 0.34 -0.87 -11.24
CA LEU A 154 0.38 -1.04 -12.69
C LEU A 154 -0.35 -2.34 -13.10
N VAL A 155 -0.23 -3.39 -12.29
CA VAL A 155 -0.74 -4.74 -12.59
C VAL A 155 -2.17 -4.92 -12.09
N TRP A 156 -2.43 -4.57 -10.83
CA TRP A 156 -3.66 -4.91 -10.12
C TRP A 156 -4.96 -4.42 -10.77
N PRO A 157 -5.09 -3.16 -11.23
CA PRO A 157 -6.32 -2.69 -11.87
C PRO A 157 -6.66 -3.47 -13.12
N LEU A 158 -5.67 -3.79 -13.95
CA LEU A 158 -5.86 -4.58 -15.17
C LEU A 158 -6.24 -6.02 -14.83
N LEU A 159 -5.50 -6.64 -13.92
CA LEU A 159 -5.79 -8.00 -13.44
C LEU A 159 -7.20 -8.10 -12.87
N LEU A 160 -7.59 -7.16 -12.00
CA LEU A 160 -8.92 -7.15 -11.40
C LEU A 160 -10.03 -7.02 -12.45
N LEU A 161 -9.87 -6.15 -13.45
CA LEU A 161 -10.86 -6.03 -14.54
C LEU A 161 -10.98 -7.32 -15.35
N VAL A 162 -9.86 -7.98 -15.65
CA VAL A 162 -9.83 -9.28 -16.32
C VAL A 162 -10.54 -10.33 -15.47
N MET A 163 -10.25 -10.42 -14.18
CA MET A 163 -10.93 -11.35 -13.28
C MET A 163 -12.45 -11.11 -13.22
N LEU A 164 -12.87 -9.84 -13.14
CA LEU A 164 -14.28 -9.45 -13.09
C LEU A 164 -15.02 -9.68 -14.43
N ARG A 165 -14.30 -9.82 -15.54
CA ARG A 165 -14.87 -10.17 -16.84
C ARG A 165 -15.37 -11.62 -16.89
N PHE A 166 -14.72 -12.51 -16.14
CA PHE A 166 -14.97 -13.95 -16.15
C PHE A 166 -15.68 -14.45 -14.90
N TRP A 167 -15.53 -13.78 -13.75
CA TRP A 167 -16.01 -14.27 -12.47
C TRP A 167 -16.80 -13.21 -11.68
N LYS A 168 -17.69 -13.69 -10.81
CA LYS A 168 -18.43 -12.83 -9.87
C LYS A 168 -17.48 -12.28 -8.81
N VAL A 169 -17.78 -11.09 -8.28
CA VAL A 169 -16.97 -10.41 -7.25
C VAL A 169 -16.61 -11.32 -6.07
N ARG A 170 -17.53 -12.19 -5.62
CA ARG A 170 -17.28 -13.14 -4.53
C ARG A 170 -16.21 -14.18 -4.89
N THR A 171 -16.21 -14.69 -6.11
CA THR A 171 -15.20 -15.62 -6.60
C THR A 171 -13.86 -14.92 -6.75
N VAL A 172 -13.85 -13.70 -7.30
CA VAL A 172 -12.64 -12.87 -7.39
C VAL A 172 -12.06 -12.61 -5.99
N ALA A 173 -12.89 -12.28 -5.00
CA ALA A 173 -12.45 -12.10 -3.61
C ALA A 173 -11.75 -13.34 -3.04
N TRP A 174 -12.30 -14.54 -3.28
CA TRP A 174 -11.68 -15.79 -2.87
C TRP A 174 -10.36 -16.06 -3.58
N ILE A 175 -10.30 -15.85 -4.89
CA ILE A 175 -9.05 -16.00 -5.65
C ILE A 175 -7.98 -15.05 -5.10
N THR A 176 -8.33 -13.78 -4.87
CA THR A 176 -7.42 -12.79 -4.27
C THR A 176 -6.94 -13.21 -2.88
N ALA A 177 -7.82 -13.77 -2.04
CA ALA A 177 -7.45 -14.27 -0.72
C ALA A 177 -6.51 -15.48 -0.80
N VAL A 178 -6.73 -16.39 -1.75
CA VAL A 178 -5.84 -17.53 -1.99
C VAL A 178 -4.47 -17.06 -2.51
N LEU A 179 -4.44 -16.07 -3.40
CA LEU A 179 -3.18 -15.45 -3.86
C LEU A 179 -2.43 -14.79 -2.69
N ALA A 180 -3.13 -14.04 -1.83
CA ALA A 180 -2.52 -13.46 -0.63
C ALA A 180 -1.90 -14.55 0.27
N ALA A 181 -2.61 -15.65 0.50
CA ALA A 181 -2.10 -16.77 1.28
C ALA A 181 -0.90 -17.47 0.60
N ALA A 182 -0.87 -17.54 -0.73
CA ALA A 182 0.25 -18.12 -1.48
C ALA A 182 1.53 -17.27 -1.35
N PHE A 183 1.43 -15.94 -1.44
CA PHE A 183 2.57 -15.04 -1.21
C PHE A 183 3.02 -15.03 0.26
N LEU A 184 2.07 -15.12 1.21
CA LEU A 184 2.42 -15.28 2.62
C LEU A 184 3.19 -16.59 2.86
N LEU A 185 2.80 -17.67 2.20
CA LEU A 185 3.51 -18.96 2.26
C LEU A 185 4.90 -18.86 1.62
N GLU A 186 5.04 -18.22 0.46
CA GLU A 186 6.34 -17.98 -0.18
C GLU A 186 7.28 -17.22 0.76
N ARG A 187 6.81 -16.12 1.36
CA ARG A 187 7.57 -15.37 2.37
C ARG A 187 7.96 -16.25 3.56
N PHE A 188 7.04 -17.05 4.09
CA PHE A 188 7.33 -17.97 5.19
C PHE A 188 8.42 -19.00 4.83
N LEU A 189 8.37 -19.55 3.62
CA LEU A 189 9.37 -20.49 3.12
C LEU A 189 10.73 -19.81 2.95
N LEU A 190 10.79 -18.56 2.46
CA LEU A 190 12.02 -17.79 2.38
C LEU A 190 12.64 -17.53 3.76
N VAL A 191 11.83 -17.14 4.75
CA VAL A 191 12.29 -16.99 6.14
C VAL A 191 12.87 -18.30 6.65
N SER A 192 12.14 -19.41 6.45
CA SER A 192 12.56 -20.74 6.89
C SER A 192 13.83 -21.23 6.19
N GLY A 193 14.06 -20.79 4.96
CA GLY A 193 15.26 -21.07 4.17
C GLY A 193 16.45 -20.15 4.47
N GLY A 194 16.33 -19.22 5.42
CA GLY A 194 17.41 -18.29 5.78
C GLY A 194 17.64 -17.16 4.79
N ALA A 195 16.60 -16.74 4.05
CA ALA A 195 16.71 -15.61 3.13
C ALA A 195 17.15 -14.32 3.86
N PRO A 196 17.98 -13.45 3.23
CA PRO A 196 18.40 -12.20 3.85
C PRO A 196 17.23 -11.28 4.19
N LEU A 197 17.32 -10.58 5.32
CA LEU A 197 16.26 -9.64 5.76
C LEU A 197 15.93 -8.58 4.70
N ALA A 198 16.93 -8.10 3.96
CA ALA A 198 16.74 -7.14 2.88
C ALA A 198 15.83 -7.67 1.75
N ARG A 199 15.93 -8.96 1.41
CA ARG A 199 15.07 -9.61 0.40
C ARG A 199 13.64 -9.74 0.89
N LEU A 200 13.46 -10.13 2.15
CA LEU A 200 12.17 -10.27 2.81
C LEU A 200 11.47 -8.92 3.01
N TYR A 201 12.25 -7.87 3.28
CA TYR A 201 11.72 -6.56 3.60
C TYR A 201 11.33 -5.74 2.37
N ASN A 202 12.05 -5.88 1.25
CA ASN A 202 11.89 -5.00 0.09
C ASN A 202 11.36 -5.69 -1.18
N GLY A 203 11.26 -7.03 -1.18
CA GLY A 203 10.83 -7.77 -2.37
C GLY A 203 9.36 -7.50 -2.72
N PRO A 204 9.02 -7.14 -3.98
CA PRO A 204 7.64 -6.93 -4.40
C PRO A 204 6.72 -8.12 -4.17
N ASP A 205 7.23 -9.34 -4.35
CA ASP A 205 6.54 -10.60 -4.08
C ASP A 205 6.31 -10.84 -2.58
N THR A 206 7.33 -10.64 -1.75
CA THR A 206 7.25 -10.77 -0.28
C THR A 206 6.40 -9.69 0.39
N ARG A 207 5.96 -8.67 -0.36
CA ARG A 207 5.02 -7.63 0.08
C ARG A 207 3.67 -7.71 -0.61
N ALA A 208 3.52 -8.61 -1.58
CA ALA A 208 2.27 -8.76 -2.32
C ALA A 208 1.15 -9.32 -1.42
N ASP A 209 1.48 -10.12 -0.41
CA ASP A 209 0.51 -10.71 0.52
C ASP A 209 -0.27 -9.65 1.30
N GLU A 210 0.40 -8.62 1.82
CA GLU A 210 -0.22 -7.49 2.54
C GLU A 210 -1.14 -6.68 1.61
N LEU A 211 -0.65 -6.32 0.42
CA LEU A 211 -1.43 -5.61 -0.60
C LEU A 211 -2.67 -6.42 -1.01
N LEU A 212 -2.50 -7.70 -1.32
CA LEU A 212 -3.58 -8.59 -1.75
C LEU A 212 -4.57 -8.87 -0.62
N LEU A 213 -4.13 -8.93 0.64
CA LEU A 213 -5.03 -9.03 1.79
C LEU A 213 -5.97 -7.81 1.85
N GLY A 214 -5.41 -6.61 1.68
CA GLY A 214 -6.20 -5.38 1.56
C GLY A 214 -7.20 -5.44 0.41
N CYS A 215 -6.77 -5.89 -0.76
CA CYS A 215 -7.63 -6.09 -1.93
C CYS A 215 -8.76 -7.09 -1.67
N ALA A 216 -8.46 -8.23 -1.03
CA ALA A 216 -9.44 -9.26 -0.71
C ALA A 216 -10.52 -8.71 0.24
N VAL A 217 -10.12 -8.00 1.30
CA VAL A 217 -11.06 -7.34 2.23
C VAL A 217 -11.96 -6.35 1.49
N ALA A 218 -11.39 -5.51 0.62
CA ALA A 218 -12.16 -4.57 -0.18
C ALA A 218 -13.19 -5.27 -1.08
N LEU A 219 -12.81 -6.38 -1.73
CA LEU A 219 -13.70 -7.16 -2.59
C LEU A 219 -14.80 -7.87 -1.81
N VAL A 220 -14.48 -8.42 -0.63
CA VAL A 220 -15.47 -9.02 0.28
C VAL A 220 -16.50 -7.97 0.68
N LEU A 221 -16.07 -6.81 1.19
CA LEU A 221 -16.98 -5.72 1.58
C LEU A 221 -17.82 -5.24 0.41
N THR A 222 -17.20 -5.14 -0.76
CA THR A 222 -17.90 -4.78 -2.00
C THR A 222 -18.96 -5.82 -2.33
N SER A 223 -18.70 -7.12 -2.20
CA SER A 223 -19.65 -8.19 -2.51
C SER A 223 -20.93 -8.21 -1.65
N ILE A 224 -20.93 -7.50 -0.52
CA ILE A 224 -22.04 -7.45 0.42
C ILE A 224 -23.07 -6.40 -0.04
N SER A 225 -24.34 -6.81 -0.12
CA SER A 225 -25.43 -5.91 -0.49
C SER A 225 -25.63 -4.80 0.56
N PRO A 226 -25.71 -3.52 0.16
CA PRO A 226 -26.06 -2.42 1.06
C PRO A 226 -27.40 -2.68 1.75
N GLY A 227 -27.48 -2.37 3.05
CA GLY A 227 -28.70 -2.57 3.86
C GLY A 227 -28.97 -4.01 4.30
N SER A 228 -28.16 -5.00 3.90
CA SER A 228 -28.27 -6.36 4.45
C SER A 228 -27.95 -6.40 5.94
N ARG A 229 -28.47 -7.39 6.68
CA ARG A 229 -28.15 -7.60 8.11
C ARG A 229 -26.63 -7.64 8.34
N LEU A 230 -25.91 -8.36 7.48
CA LEU A 230 -24.46 -8.44 7.52
C LEU A 230 -23.79 -7.07 7.32
N HIS A 231 -24.26 -6.25 6.37
CA HIS A 231 -23.75 -4.90 6.16
C HIS A 231 -23.90 -4.02 7.41
N VAL A 232 -25.07 -4.06 8.05
CA VAL A 232 -25.35 -3.29 9.28
C VAL A 232 -24.48 -3.78 10.44
N SER A 233 -24.36 -5.10 10.61
CA SER A 233 -23.48 -5.70 11.64
C SER A 233 -22.02 -5.32 11.44
N LEU A 234 -21.51 -5.33 10.20
CA LEU A 234 -20.14 -4.92 9.89
C LEU A 234 -19.92 -3.43 10.15
N GLN A 235 -20.86 -2.57 9.77
CA GLN A 235 -20.80 -1.13 10.10
C GLN A 235 -20.73 -0.89 11.61
N ALA A 236 -21.59 -1.56 12.37
CA ALA A 236 -21.59 -1.46 13.83
C ALA A 236 -20.27 -2.00 14.43
N GLY A 237 -19.76 -3.11 13.90
CA GLY A 237 -18.48 -3.70 14.28
C GLY A 237 -17.30 -2.77 14.02
N VAL A 238 -17.18 -2.22 12.81
CA VAL A 238 -16.13 -1.25 12.44
C VAL A 238 -16.22 0.01 13.29
N ARG A 239 -17.41 0.53 13.56
CA ARG A 239 -17.58 1.73 14.41
C ARG A 239 -17.13 1.49 15.85
N ARG A 240 -17.35 0.29 16.39
CA ARG A 240 -16.96 -0.08 17.77
C ARG A 240 -15.50 -0.50 17.87
N GLY A 241 -15.02 -1.29 16.92
CA GLY A 241 -13.68 -1.87 16.92
C GLY A 241 -12.61 -0.98 16.28
N GLY A 242 -12.98 -0.04 15.42
CA GLY A 242 -12.06 0.86 14.73
C GLY A 242 -11.14 1.64 15.68
N PRO A 243 -11.66 2.29 16.74
CA PRO A 243 -10.81 2.97 17.73
C PRO A 243 -9.84 2.02 18.44
N LEU A 244 -10.28 0.80 18.77
CA LEU A 244 -9.44 -0.21 19.41
C LEU A 244 -8.34 -0.72 18.47
N ALA A 245 -8.67 -0.94 17.20
CA ALA A 245 -7.70 -1.33 16.18
C ALA A 245 -6.65 -0.23 15.93
N GLY A 246 -7.09 1.04 15.89
CA GLY A 246 -6.20 2.20 15.79
C GLY A 246 -5.28 2.31 17.01
N LEU A 247 -5.82 2.12 18.22
CA LEU A 247 -5.03 2.10 19.45
C LEU A 247 -4.05 0.91 19.47
N ALA A 248 -4.47 -0.27 19.05
CA ALA A 248 -3.62 -1.44 18.95
C ALA A 248 -2.47 -1.23 17.97
N LEU A 249 -2.72 -0.57 16.83
CA LEU A 249 -1.66 -0.19 15.90
C LEU A 249 -0.66 0.78 16.54
N VAL A 250 -1.15 1.81 17.22
CA VAL A 250 -0.29 2.76 17.93
C VAL A 250 0.57 2.02 18.95
N ILE A 251 -0.03 1.17 19.78
CA ILE A 251 0.71 0.36 20.75
C ILE A 251 1.76 -0.52 20.04
N ALA A 252 1.38 -1.23 18.98
CA ALA A 252 2.28 -2.09 18.22
C ALA A 252 3.50 -1.31 17.69
N VAL A 253 3.30 -0.11 17.14
CA VAL A 253 4.38 0.76 16.65
C VAL A 253 5.38 1.12 17.75
N PHE A 254 4.91 1.33 18.99
CA PHE A 254 5.75 1.73 20.12
C PHE A 254 6.29 0.57 20.97
N THR A 255 5.82 -0.67 20.78
CA THR A 255 6.10 -1.77 21.73
C THR A 255 6.60 -3.08 21.12
N LEU A 256 6.31 -3.36 19.84
CA LEU A 256 6.92 -4.49 19.10
C LEU A 256 8.29 -4.10 18.57
#